data_AF-A0A938AVM8-F1
#
_entry.id   AF-A0A938AVM8-F1
#
_cell.length_a   1.000
_cell.length_b   1.000
_cell.length_c   1.000
_cell.angle_alpha   90.00
_cell.angle_beta   90.00
_cell.angle_gamma   90.00
#
_symmetry.space_group_name_H-M   'P 1'
#
loop_
_entity.id
_entity.type
_entity.pdbx_description
1 polymer ?
#
loop_
_entity_poly.entity_id
_entity_poly.type
_entity_poly.pdbx_seq_one_letter_code
_entity_poly.pdbx_strand_id
1 'polypeptide(L)'
;DSPTAGLAMALLLWIIMSLVGYFQGDSILLSMSGARKITRDDHPRLYNIVEEMKIASGLEKMPDIYIVDDPAMNAFATGRDPSKASVAVTSGLLQKLNRDELQGVVGHELAHVNNRDVLLMALCSVLLGTIVILSWYASRFMIFGGMGGSRRSSSSGGGSGQIIIIIVAILLMILAPILAQLIYFAISRRREYLADASSALYTRYPEGLASALEKIAASAEGLRSANKATAPMYICNPFRKKGMAASDLTSTHPPISERVRILRAMAGGSFADYNRAYAEVRGSRSGLMSAATVATVVGAVPLRSSKPEKVAMEPDEVHRARETSSVMWNLHDYKTIACDCGTVLRIPPHFKSPTVKCPHCGRVHSV
;
A
#
# COMPACT_ATOMS: atom_id res chain seq x y z
N ASP A 1 -29.65 18.63 27.27
CA ASP A 1 -28.21 18.77 27.55
C ASP A 1 -27.74 17.84 28.66
N SER A 2 -27.78 16.52 28.45
CA SER A 2 -27.13 15.57 29.35
C SER A 2 -25.79 15.13 28.73
N PRO A 3 -24.65 15.42 29.39
CA PRO A 3 -23.33 14.97 28.93
C PRO A 3 -23.26 13.46 28.68
N THR A 4 -24.07 12.69 29.42
CA THR A 4 -24.23 11.25 29.26
C THR A 4 -24.90 10.87 27.94
N ALA A 5 -25.91 11.62 27.47
CA ALA A 5 -26.52 11.37 26.16
C ALA A 5 -25.57 11.74 25.02
N GLY A 6 -24.79 12.82 25.17
CA GLY A 6 -23.74 13.17 24.22
C GLY A 6 -22.65 12.11 24.11
N LEU A 7 -22.18 11.58 25.25
CA LEU A 7 -21.20 10.49 25.30
C LEU A 7 -21.75 9.19 24.69
N ALA A 8 -22.99 8.83 25.02
CA ALA A 8 -23.65 7.65 24.48
C ALA A 8 -23.83 7.75 22.95
N MET A 9 -24.23 8.92 22.44
CA MET A 9 -24.36 9.18 21.00
C MET A 9 -23.00 9.11 20.30
N ALA A 10 -21.95 9.71 20.88
CA ALA A 10 -20.60 9.66 20.32
C ALA A 10 -20.05 8.23 20.27
N LEU A 11 -20.28 7.44 21.33
CA LEU A 11 -19.86 6.04 21.37
C LEU A 11 -20.64 5.18 20.36
N LEU A 12 -21.95 5.40 20.22
CA LEU A 12 -22.78 4.73 19.21
C LEU A 12 -22.31 5.07 17.79
N LEU A 13 -22.09 6.36 17.49
CA LEU A 13 -21.54 6.79 16.21
C LEU A 13 -20.16 6.20 15.95
N TRP A 14 -19.29 6.18 16.96
CA TRP A 14 -17.96 5.57 16.84
C TRP A 14 -18.03 4.07 16.55
N ILE A 15 -18.92 3.33 17.22
CA ILE A 15 -19.14 1.90 16.95
C ILE A 15 -19.63 1.71 15.52
N ILE A 16 -20.64 2.47 15.08
CA ILE A 16 -21.19 2.37 13.74
C ILE A 16 -20.13 2.68 12.68
N MET A 17 -19.40 3.79 12.82
CA MET A 17 -18.33 4.18 11.89
C MET A 17 -17.20 3.15 11.88
N SER A 18 -16.81 2.62 13.04
CA SER A 18 -15.78 1.58 13.14
C SER A 18 -16.23 0.29 12.48
N LEU A 19 -17.51 -0.07 12.63
CA LEU A 19 -18.08 -1.28 12.03
C LEU A 19 -18.23 -1.12 10.52
N VAL A 20 -18.65 0.05 10.03
CA VAL A 20 -18.68 0.36 8.59
C VAL A 20 -17.27 0.37 8.00
N GLY A 21 -16.31 1.04 8.63
CA GLY A 21 -14.92 1.03 8.19
C GLY A 21 -14.33 -0.38 8.22
N TYR A 22 -14.63 -1.14 9.28
CA TYR A 22 -14.22 -2.53 9.41
C TYR A 22 -14.92 -3.46 8.44
N PHE A 23 -16.14 -3.21 7.94
CA PHE A 23 -16.84 -4.14 7.05
C PHE A 23 -16.86 -3.74 5.58
N GLN A 24 -16.71 -2.45 5.27
CA GLN A 24 -16.82 -1.90 3.92
C GLN A 24 -15.61 -1.05 3.51
N GLY A 25 -14.57 -0.95 4.35
CA GLY A 25 -13.38 -0.13 4.06
C GLY A 25 -12.73 -0.47 2.72
N ASP A 26 -12.59 -1.75 2.40
CA ASP A 26 -12.01 -2.23 1.15
C ASP A 26 -12.81 -1.76 -0.08
N SER A 27 -14.14 -1.92 -0.05
CA SER A 27 -15.03 -1.51 -1.13
C SER A 27 -15.08 0.01 -1.30
N ILE A 28 -15.08 0.75 -0.19
CA ILE A 28 -15.04 2.23 -0.19
C ILE A 28 -13.74 2.69 -0.84
N LEU A 29 -12.61 2.09 -0.46
CA LEU A 29 -11.30 2.45 -1.00
C LEU A 29 -11.20 2.17 -2.50
N LEU A 30 -11.59 0.97 -2.94
CA LEU A 30 -11.61 0.60 -4.35
C LEU A 30 -12.49 1.56 -5.16
N SER A 31 -13.68 1.87 -4.67
CA SER A 31 -14.60 2.81 -5.33
C SER A 31 -14.02 4.23 -5.39
N MET A 32 -13.42 4.71 -4.30
CA MET A 32 -12.78 6.04 -4.26
C MET A 32 -11.59 6.16 -5.22
N SER A 33 -10.84 5.06 -5.41
CA SER A 33 -9.74 5.02 -6.38
C SER A 33 -10.19 4.88 -7.84
N GLY A 34 -11.47 4.68 -8.10
CA GLY A 34 -11.97 4.40 -9.45
C GLY A 34 -11.52 3.03 -9.98
N ALA A 35 -11.23 2.09 -9.08
CA ALA A 35 -10.79 0.75 -9.43
C ALA A 35 -11.88 -0.02 -10.18
N ARG A 36 -11.53 -0.59 -11.34
CA ARG A 36 -12.41 -1.41 -12.17
C ARG A 36 -11.97 -2.86 -12.09
N LYS A 37 -12.91 -3.75 -11.75
CA LYS A 37 -12.63 -5.20 -11.68
C LYS A 37 -12.37 -5.73 -13.08
N ILE A 38 -11.35 -6.57 -13.22
CA ILE A 38 -11.03 -7.23 -14.48
C ILE A 38 -11.24 -8.74 -14.39
N THR A 39 -11.43 -9.35 -15.54
CA THR A 39 -11.44 -10.79 -15.75
C THR A 39 -10.15 -11.24 -16.44
N ARG A 40 -9.98 -12.55 -16.62
CA ARG A 40 -8.79 -13.11 -17.27
C ARG A 40 -8.63 -12.65 -18.73
N ASP A 41 -9.75 -12.48 -19.42
CA ASP A 41 -9.76 -12.11 -20.85
C ASP A 41 -9.42 -10.63 -21.06
N ASP A 42 -9.66 -9.78 -20.05
CA ASP A 42 -9.38 -8.35 -20.14
C ASP A 42 -7.87 -8.07 -20.15
N HIS A 43 -7.11 -8.69 -19.24
CA HIS A 43 -5.65 -8.51 -19.18
C HIS A 43 -4.94 -9.81 -18.77
N PRO A 44 -4.71 -10.75 -19.72
CA PRO A 44 -4.16 -12.07 -19.41
C PRO A 44 -2.80 -12.02 -18.71
N ARG A 45 -1.92 -11.08 -19.09
CA ARG A 45 -0.61 -10.91 -18.48
C ARG A 45 -0.69 -10.60 -16.99
N LEU A 46 -1.50 -9.61 -16.59
CA LEU A 46 -1.68 -9.27 -15.17
C LEU A 46 -2.34 -10.42 -14.42
N TYR A 47 -3.37 -11.04 -14.99
CA TYR A 47 -4.09 -12.14 -14.36
C TYR A 47 -3.17 -13.34 -14.07
N ASN A 48 -2.33 -13.72 -15.04
CA ASN A 48 -1.35 -14.80 -14.88
C ASN A 48 -0.30 -14.47 -13.80
N ILE A 49 0.19 -13.22 -13.74
CA ILE A 49 1.15 -12.81 -12.70
C ILE A 49 0.53 -12.92 -11.31
N VAL A 50 -0.70 -12.45 -11.13
CA VAL A 50 -1.39 -12.54 -9.84
C VAL A 50 -1.65 -14.01 -9.48
N GLU A 51 -2.00 -14.85 -10.44
CA GLU A 51 -2.22 -16.29 -10.23
C GLU A 51 -0.92 -17.00 -9.81
N GLU A 52 0.19 -16.70 -10.48
CA GLU A 52 1.51 -17.22 -10.10
C GLU A 52 1.91 -16.81 -8.69
N MET A 53 1.69 -15.54 -8.33
CA MET A 53 2.00 -15.03 -6.99
C MET A 53 1.06 -15.59 -5.93
N LYS A 54 -0.21 -15.80 -6.24
CA LYS A 54 -1.17 -16.51 -5.38
C LYS A 54 -0.69 -17.92 -5.05
N ILE A 55 -0.23 -18.66 -6.07
CA ILE A 55 0.31 -20.01 -5.89
C ILE A 55 1.59 -19.96 -5.05
N ALA A 56 2.53 -19.07 -5.39
CA ALA A 56 3.80 -18.95 -4.69
C ALA A 56 3.66 -18.50 -3.23
N SER A 57 2.67 -17.65 -2.93
CA SER A 57 2.39 -17.17 -1.57
C SER A 57 1.58 -18.16 -0.74
N GLY A 58 1.02 -19.20 -1.35
CA GLY A 58 0.16 -20.17 -0.68
C GLY A 58 -1.24 -19.66 -0.35
N LEU A 59 -1.73 -18.61 -1.05
CA LEU A 59 -3.08 -18.12 -0.84
C LEU A 59 -4.10 -19.16 -1.33
N GLU A 60 -5.13 -19.43 -0.54
CA GLU A 60 -6.15 -20.43 -0.89
C GLU A 60 -7.01 -19.95 -2.07
N LYS A 61 -7.43 -18.68 -2.02
CA LYS A 61 -8.33 -18.06 -3.00
C LYS A 61 -7.61 -17.07 -3.90
N MET A 62 -8.10 -16.95 -5.13
CA MET A 62 -7.65 -15.93 -6.07
C MET A 62 -8.15 -14.57 -5.60
N PRO A 63 -7.27 -13.57 -5.42
CA PRO A 63 -7.71 -12.22 -5.10
C PRO A 63 -8.45 -11.60 -6.28
N ASP A 64 -9.42 -10.73 -6.00
CA ASP A 64 -10.09 -9.95 -7.03
C ASP A 64 -9.10 -8.92 -7.61
N ILE A 65 -8.94 -8.92 -8.93
CA ILE A 65 -7.97 -8.04 -9.60
C ILE A 65 -8.70 -6.81 -10.13
N TYR A 66 -8.11 -5.64 -9.87
CA TYR A 66 -8.61 -4.35 -10.33
C TYR A 66 -7.53 -3.57 -11.07
N ILE A 67 -7.95 -2.79 -12.06
CA ILE A 67 -7.13 -1.77 -12.70
C ILE A 67 -7.66 -0.39 -12.34
N VAL A 68 -6.74 0.52 -11.98
CA VAL A 68 -7.02 1.93 -11.71
C VAL A 68 -6.49 2.79 -12.85
N ASP A 69 -7.34 3.67 -13.38
CA ASP A 69 -6.94 4.64 -14.41
C ASP A 69 -6.15 5.81 -13.80
N ASP A 70 -4.89 5.57 -13.48
CA ASP A 70 -3.97 6.59 -12.98
C ASP A 70 -2.60 6.43 -13.65
N PRO A 71 -2.03 7.50 -14.25
CA PRO A 71 -0.67 7.46 -14.81
C PRO A 71 0.40 7.27 -13.74
N ALA A 72 0.10 7.55 -12.47
CA ALA A 72 1.06 7.33 -11.40
C ALA A 72 1.35 5.84 -11.23
N MET A 73 2.62 5.51 -10.94
CA MET A 73 3.01 4.13 -10.68
C MET A 73 2.68 3.74 -9.25
N ASN A 74 1.55 3.06 -9.08
CA ASN A 74 1.15 2.49 -7.80
C ASN A 74 0.47 1.12 -7.94
N ALA A 75 0.56 0.31 -6.90
CA ALA A 75 -0.28 -0.86 -6.68
C ALA A 75 -0.61 -0.91 -5.18
N PHE A 76 -1.73 -1.55 -4.84
CA PHE A 76 -2.06 -1.83 -3.45
C PHE A 76 -2.91 -3.09 -3.34
N ALA A 77 -2.73 -3.84 -2.26
CA ALA A 77 -3.67 -4.86 -1.85
C ALA A 77 -4.55 -4.40 -0.69
N THR A 78 -5.79 -4.88 -0.68
CA THR A 78 -6.78 -4.65 0.38
C THR A 78 -7.52 -5.95 0.66
N GLY A 79 -8.17 -6.04 1.81
CA GLY A 79 -8.87 -7.24 2.26
C GLY A 79 -8.45 -7.63 3.67
N ARG A 80 -9.44 -7.78 4.55
CA ARG A 80 -9.23 -8.16 5.96
C ARG A 80 -8.85 -9.61 6.16
N ASP A 81 -9.29 -10.47 5.26
CA ASP A 81 -9.05 -11.90 5.30
C ASP A 81 -8.35 -12.31 4.00
N PRO A 82 -7.31 -13.17 4.06
CA PRO A 82 -6.66 -13.71 2.87
C PRO A 82 -7.63 -14.37 1.87
N SER A 83 -8.79 -14.86 2.34
CA SER A 83 -9.86 -15.42 1.51
C SER A 83 -10.74 -14.40 0.79
N LYS A 84 -10.65 -13.11 1.15
CA LYS A 84 -11.39 -11.99 0.52
C LYS A 84 -10.44 -10.82 0.25
N ALA A 85 -9.35 -11.12 -0.45
CA ALA A 85 -8.36 -10.14 -0.84
C ALA A 85 -8.65 -9.57 -2.23
N SER A 86 -8.23 -8.33 -2.42
CA SER A 86 -8.29 -7.62 -3.70
C SER A 86 -6.94 -6.95 -3.97
N VAL A 87 -6.51 -6.95 -5.23
CA VAL A 87 -5.28 -6.30 -5.68
C VAL A 87 -5.63 -5.30 -6.76
N ALA A 88 -5.23 -4.05 -6.57
CA ALA A 88 -5.43 -2.98 -7.53
C ALA A 88 -4.08 -2.53 -8.09
N VAL A 89 -3.99 -2.44 -9.42
CA VAL A 89 -2.79 -1.97 -10.13
C VAL A 89 -3.14 -0.79 -11.02
N THR A 90 -2.32 0.25 -10.99
CA THR A 90 -2.52 1.44 -11.82
C THR A 90 -2.11 1.21 -13.27
N SER A 91 -2.76 1.89 -14.21
CA SER A 91 -2.40 1.87 -15.63
C SER A 91 -0.95 2.34 -15.85
N GLY A 92 -0.47 3.35 -15.13
CA GLY A 92 0.92 3.80 -15.20
C GLY A 92 1.94 2.71 -14.85
N LEU A 93 1.66 1.90 -13.84
CA LEU A 93 2.53 0.81 -13.43
C LEU A 93 2.57 -0.33 -14.47
N LEU A 94 1.42 -0.68 -15.06
CA LEU A 94 1.33 -1.72 -16.11
C LEU A 94 2.10 -1.38 -17.39
N GLN A 95 2.17 -0.09 -17.74
CA GLN A 95 2.88 0.38 -18.93
C GLN A 95 4.40 0.32 -18.73
N LYS A 96 4.87 0.78 -17.57
CA LYS A 96 6.31 1.01 -17.30
C LYS A 96 7.05 -0.24 -16.80
N LEU A 97 6.37 -1.14 -16.08
CA LEU A 97 7.01 -2.34 -15.54
C LEU A 97 6.99 -3.51 -16.53
N ASN A 98 8.12 -4.20 -16.61
CA ASN A 98 8.20 -5.49 -17.29
C ASN A 98 7.54 -6.60 -16.44
N ARG A 99 7.50 -7.84 -16.93
CA ARG A 99 6.77 -8.91 -16.24
C ARG A 99 7.39 -9.25 -14.90
N ASP A 100 8.71 -9.39 -14.82
CA ASP A 100 9.42 -9.76 -13.60
C ASP A 100 9.34 -8.66 -12.53
N GLU A 101 9.37 -7.39 -12.95
CA GLU A 101 9.16 -6.22 -12.09
C GLU A 101 7.74 -6.17 -11.54
N LEU A 102 6.74 -6.34 -12.41
CA LEU A 102 5.34 -6.39 -12.02
C LEU A 102 5.07 -7.57 -11.07
N GLN A 103 5.69 -8.73 -11.32
CA GLN A 103 5.64 -9.89 -10.44
C GLN A 103 6.26 -9.61 -9.06
N GLY A 104 7.38 -8.86 -9.01
CA GLY A 104 7.97 -8.39 -7.75
C GLY A 104 7.03 -7.47 -6.95
N VAL A 105 6.39 -6.51 -7.61
CA VAL A 105 5.43 -5.60 -6.95
C VAL A 105 4.18 -6.36 -6.50
N VAL A 106 3.59 -7.18 -7.37
CA VAL A 106 2.40 -7.99 -7.01
C VAL A 106 2.73 -8.96 -5.87
N GLY A 107 3.89 -9.61 -5.90
CA GLY A 107 4.36 -10.48 -4.82
C GLY A 107 4.50 -9.74 -3.48
N HIS A 108 4.91 -8.47 -3.50
CA HIS A 108 4.99 -7.61 -2.32
C HIS A 108 3.59 -7.29 -1.78
N GLU A 109 2.66 -6.88 -2.64
CA GLU A 109 1.28 -6.60 -2.25
C GLU A 109 0.56 -7.84 -1.69
N LEU A 110 0.75 -9.01 -2.31
CA LEU A 110 0.22 -10.27 -1.79
C LEU A 110 0.85 -10.68 -0.45
N ALA A 111 2.10 -10.29 -0.19
CA ALA A 111 2.72 -10.53 1.11
C ALA A 111 1.99 -9.76 2.22
N HIS A 112 1.54 -8.53 1.99
CA HIS A 112 0.75 -7.78 2.96
C HIS A 112 -0.58 -8.46 3.30
N VAL A 113 -1.23 -9.04 2.29
CA VAL A 113 -2.45 -9.85 2.49
C VAL A 113 -2.14 -11.10 3.30
N ASN A 114 -1.14 -11.87 2.87
CA ASN A 114 -0.81 -13.16 3.48
C ASN A 114 -0.35 -13.01 4.94
N ASN A 115 0.41 -11.95 5.24
CA ASN A 115 0.88 -11.63 6.58
C ASN A 115 -0.15 -10.87 7.44
N ARG A 116 -1.34 -10.56 6.89
CA ARG A 116 -2.41 -9.80 7.54
C ARG A 116 -1.98 -8.42 8.02
N ASP A 117 -1.10 -7.77 7.26
CA ASP A 117 -0.55 -6.47 7.62
C ASP A 117 -1.63 -5.38 7.66
N VAL A 118 -2.65 -5.48 6.80
CA VAL A 118 -3.81 -4.59 6.80
C VAL A 118 -4.53 -4.62 8.16
N LEU A 119 -4.77 -5.82 8.71
CA LEU A 119 -5.41 -5.99 10.02
C LEU A 119 -4.51 -5.47 11.14
N LEU A 120 -3.22 -5.80 11.12
CA LEU A 120 -2.26 -5.34 12.12
C LEU A 120 -2.19 -3.81 12.17
N MET A 121 -2.04 -3.18 11.00
CA MET A 121 -1.93 -1.72 10.89
C MET A 121 -3.24 -1.02 11.25
N ALA A 122 -4.39 -1.62 10.95
CA ALA A 122 -5.68 -1.12 11.42
C ALA A 122 -5.77 -1.12 12.96
N LEU A 123 -5.39 -2.23 13.62
CA LEU A 123 -5.36 -2.32 15.07
C LEU A 123 -4.37 -1.32 15.69
N CYS A 124 -3.16 -1.20 15.14
CA CYS A 124 -2.19 -0.20 15.57
C CYS A 124 -2.72 1.24 15.41
N SER A 125 -3.45 1.53 14.33
CA SER A 125 -4.07 2.84 14.09
C SER A 125 -5.16 3.16 15.11
N VAL A 126 -5.99 2.17 15.48
CA VAL A 126 -7.00 2.33 16.53
C VAL A 126 -6.34 2.62 17.87
N LEU A 127 -5.30 1.86 18.26
CA LEU A 127 -4.56 2.08 19.51
C LEU A 127 -3.85 3.44 19.54
N LEU A 128 -3.26 3.87 18.43
CA LEU A 128 -2.68 5.20 18.32
C LEU A 128 -3.77 6.28 18.49
N GLY A 129 -4.90 6.11 17.80
CA GLY A 129 -6.05 7.02 17.88
C GLY A 129 -6.62 7.13 19.29
N THR A 130 -6.75 6.03 20.02
CA THR A 130 -7.24 6.05 21.41
C THR A 130 -6.26 6.79 22.32
N ILE A 131 -4.95 6.58 22.19
CA ILE A 131 -3.93 7.30 22.98
C ILE A 131 -3.98 8.81 22.70
N VAL A 132 -4.12 9.21 21.43
CA VAL A 132 -4.24 10.63 21.04
C VAL A 132 -5.50 11.26 21.62
N ILE A 133 -6.65 10.58 21.50
CA ILE A 133 -7.93 11.05 22.03
C ILE A 133 -7.88 11.18 23.56
N LEU A 134 -7.34 10.18 24.27
CA LEU A 134 -7.17 10.23 25.72
C LEU A 134 -6.27 11.38 26.15
N SER A 135 -5.18 11.61 25.43
CA SER A 135 -4.26 12.72 25.71
C SER A 135 -4.94 14.08 25.49
N TRP A 136 -5.76 14.20 24.44
CA TRP A 136 -6.54 15.41 24.15
C TRP A 136 -7.64 15.67 25.18
N TYR A 137 -8.38 14.63 25.61
CA TYR A 137 -9.36 14.79 26.68
C TYR A 137 -8.68 15.13 28.00
N ALA A 138 -7.60 14.45 28.36
CA ALA A 138 -6.84 14.77 29.56
C ALA A 138 -6.32 16.22 29.54
N SER A 139 -5.88 16.74 28.38
CA SER A 139 -5.47 18.15 28.26
C SER A 139 -6.64 19.09 28.48
N ARG A 140 -7.81 18.77 27.91
CA ARG A 140 -9.03 19.55 28.09
C ARG A 140 -9.52 19.53 29.53
N PHE A 141 -9.53 18.37 30.19
CA PHE A 141 -9.92 18.24 31.59
C PHE A 141 -8.97 19.01 32.52
N MET A 142 -7.66 19.04 32.25
CA MET A 142 -6.73 19.85 33.04
C MET A 142 -6.95 21.36 32.85
N ILE A 143 -7.14 21.81 31.61
CA ILE A 143 -7.31 23.26 31.31
C ILE A 143 -8.69 23.77 31.79
N PHE A 144 -9.76 22.99 31.61
CA PHE A 144 -11.14 23.43 31.88
C PHE A 144 -11.74 22.88 33.18
N GLY A 145 -11.17 21.81 33.74
CA GLY A 145 -11.66 21.16 34.96
C GLY A 145 -10.98 21.61 36.26
N GLY A 146 -9.88 22.40 36.21
CA GLY A 146 -9.10 22.67 37.43
C GLY A 146 -8.19 23.89 37.46
N MET A 147 -8.22 24.79 36.48
CA MET A 147 -7.38 26.01 36.50
C MET A 147 -8.15 27.31 36.78
N GLY A 148 -9.49 27.28 36.84
CA GLY A 148 -10.35 28.47 36.97
C GLY A 148 -11.27 28.51 38.21
N GLY A 149 -11.18 27.54 39.13
CA GLY A 149 -12.06 27.42 40.30
C GLY A 149 -11.38 27.85 41.60
N SER A 150 -11.36 29.15 41.87
CA SER A 150 -10.84 29.73 43.10
C SER A 150 -11.68 29.38 44.36
N ARG A 151 -10.97 29.02 45.45
CA ARG A 151 -11.30 29.16 46.90
C ARG A 151 -12.25 28.14 47.56
N ARG A 152 -11.66 27.31 48.44
CA ARG A 152 -11.84 27.33 49.92
C ARG A 152 -10.90 26.29 50.57
N SER A 153 -9.89 26.76 51.30
CA SER A 153 -9.65 26.50 52.75
C SER A 153 -9.84 25.03 53.17
N SER A 154 -8.94 24.35 53.86
CA SER A 154 -7.82 24.71 54.71
C SER A 154 -7.19 23.41 55.18
N SER A 155 -5.90 23.49 55.55
CA SER A 155 -5.18 22.54 56.41
C SER A 155 -4.78 21.17 55.84
N SER A 156 -3.53 20.83 56.19
CA SER A 156 -2.94 19.49 56.18
C SER A 156 -2.40 18.94 54.85
N GLY A 157 -1.17 19.35 54.53
CA GLY A 157 -0.12 18.41 54.11
C GLY A 157 -0.36 17.57 52.85
N GLY A 158 -0.30 18.18 51.66
CA GLY A 158 -0.28 17.43 50.39
C GLY A 158 0.19 18.20 49.15
N GLY A 159 0.68 19.44 49.31
CA GLY A 159 0.92 20.36 48.18
C GLY A 159 2.05 19.95 47.22
N SER A 160 3.09 19.28 47.71
CA SER A 160 4.20 18.81 46.86
C SER A 160 3.82 17.58 46.02
N GLY A 161 3.07 16.64 46.60
CA GLY A 161 2.60 15.44 45.91
C GLY A 161 1.66 15.75 44.74
N GLN A 162 0.77 16.74 44.92
CA GLN A 162 -0.17 17.15 43.87
C GLN A 162 0.54 17.82 42.68
N ILE A 163 1.59 18.61 42.92
CA ILE A 163 2.40 19.23 41.84
C ILE A 163 3.16 18.16 41.06
N ILE A 164 3.75 17.17 41.75
CA ILE A 164 4.47 16.06 41.11
C ILE A 164 3.52 15.26 40.19
N ILE A 165 2.31 14.95 40.66
CA ILE A 165 1.30 14.23 39.87
C ILE A 165 0.92 15.02 38.60
N ILE A 166 0.74 16.35 38.70
CA ILE A 166 0.43 17.20 37.55
C ILE A 166 1.58 17.20 36.54
N ILE A 167 2.83 17.33 37.00
CA ILE A 167 4.01 17.30 36.12
C ILE A 167 4.12 15.96 35.39
N VAL A 168 3.94 14.84 36.11
CA VAL A 168 3.95 13.50 35.52
C VAL A 168 2.81 13.32 34.52
N ALA A 169 1.60 13.83 34.83
CA ALA A 169 0.45 13.76 33.92
C ALA A 169 0.68 14.55 32.62
N ILE A 170 1.24 15.77 32.71
CA ILE A 170 1.61 16.58 31.53
C ILE A 170 2.68 15.87 30.70
N LEU A 171 3.69 15.30 31.36
CA LEU A 171 4.76 14.57 30.68
C LEU A 171 4.20 13.37 29.91
N LEU A 172 3.37 12.54 30.55
CA LEU A 172 2.75 11.38 29.90
C LEU A 172 1.80 11.78 28.78
N MET A 173 1.04 12.87 28.92
CA MET A 173 0.14 13.39 27.89
C MET A 173 0.86 13.81 26.61
N ILE A 174 2.05 14.39 26.73
CA ILE A 174 2.85 14.79 25.58
C ILE A 174 3.62 13.59 25.03
N LEU A 175 4.22 12.79 25.91
CA LEU A 175 5.14 11.73 25.52
C LEU A 175 4.42 10.49 24.98
N ALA A 176 3.25 10.13 25.52
CA ALA A 176 2.55 8.91 25.10
C ALA A 176 2.11 8.92 23.63
N PRO A 177 1.49 9.99 23.08
CA PRO A 177 1.17 10.06 21.65
C PRO A 177 2.40 9.98 20.75
N ILE A 178 3.49 10.65 21.15
CA ILE A 178 4.76 10.65 20.40
C ILE A 178 5.34 9.24 20.35
N LEU A 179 5.43 8.56 21.50
CA LEU A 179 5.93 7.19 21.57
C LEU A 179 5.04 6.22 20.78
N ALA A 180 3.71 6.34 20.90
CA ALA A 180 2.77 5.52 20.15
C ALA A 180 2.96 5.69 18.64
N GLN A 181 3.16 6.93 18.17
CA GLN A 181 3.40 7.23 16.76
C GLN A 181 4.74 6.67 16.28
N LEU A 182 5.80 6.76 17.09
CA LEU A 182 7.10 6.15 16.78
C LEU A 182 7.00 4.63 16.67
N ILE A 183 6.25 3.99 17.57
CA ILE A 183 5.99 2.55 17.51
C ILE A 183 5.21 2.19 16.24
N TYR A 184 4.17 2.96 15.89
CA TYR A 184 3.41 2.78 14.66
C TYR A 184 4.32 2.81 13.41
N PHE A 185 5.17 3.84 13.30
CA PHE A 185 6.12 3.93 12.18
C PHE A 185 7.16 2.81 12.18
N ALA A 186 7.62 2.37 13.35
CA ALA A 186 8.55 1.24 13.46
C ALA A 186 7.90 -0.08 13.01
N ILE A 187 6.64 -0.34 13.39
CA ILE A 187 5.88 -1.51 12.95
C ILE A 187 5.67 -1.46 11.44
N SER A 188 5.19 -0.33 10.90
CA SER A 188 4.99 -0.10 9.46
C SER A 188 6.24 -0.45 8.65
N ARG A 189 7.39 0.14 8.99
CA ARG A 189 8.65 -0.14 8.29
C ARG A 189 9.10 -1.60 8.40
N ARG A 190 8.88 -2.24 9.54
CA ARG A 190 9.20 -3.67 9.73
C ARG A 190 8.29 -4.59 8.91
N ARG A 191 7.08 -4.15 8.56
CA ARG A 191 6.17 -4.88 7.66
C ARG A 191 6.60 -4.75 6.20
N GLU A 192 6.99 -3.57 5.77
CA GLU A 192 7.56 -3.34 4.42
C GLU A 192 8.77 -4.23 4.14
N TYR A 193 9.75 -4.30 5.06
CA TYR A 193 10.92 -5.19 4.88
C TYR A 193 10.55 -6.67 4.88
N LEU A 194 9.51 -7.06 5.63
CA LEU A 194 9.06 -8.45 5.62
C LEU A 194 8.31 -8.77 4.32
N ALA A 195 7.54 -7.83 3.78
CA ALA A 195 6.89 -7.95 2.48
C ALA A 195 7.92 -8.00 1.34
N ASP A 196 9.02 -7.25 1.40
CA ASP A 196 10.15 -7.37 0.47
C ASP A 196 10.77 -8.77 0.50
N ALA A 197 11.00 -9.31 1.71
CA ALA A 197 11.55 -10.64 1.89
C ALA A 197 10.61 -11.72 1.36
N SER A 198 9.31 -11.58 1.62
CA SER A 198 8.27 -12.47 1.11
C SER A 198 8.17 -12.40 -0.42
N SER A 199 8.19 -11.21 -1.01
CA SER A 199 8.19 -11.05 -2.47
C SER A 199 9.40 -11.73 -3.10
N ALA A 200 10.61 -11.49 -2.59
CA ALA A 200 11.83 -12.14 -3.06
C ALA A 200 11.76 -13.68 -2.93
N LEU A 201 11.09 -14.18 -1.89
CA LEU A 201 10.83 -15.61 -1.69
C LEU A 201 9.80 -16.14 -2.71
N TYR A 202 8.72 -15.41 -3.00
CA TYR A 202 7.66 -15.82 -3.92
C TYR A 202 8.15 -15.81 -5.38
N THR A 203 8.86 -14.75 -5.78
CA THR A 203 9.39 -14.62 -7.14
C THR A 203 10.67 -15.41 -7.36
N ARG A 204 11.40 -15.74 -6.28
CA ARG A 204 12.79 -16.24 -6.33
C ARG A 204 13.71 -15.33 -7.16
N TYR A 205 13.35 -14.06 -7.28
CA TYR A 205 14.00 -13.07 -8.13
C TYR A 205 13.96 -11.67 -7.49
N PRO A 206 14.86 -11.37 -6.53
CA PRO A 206 14.86 -10.10 -5.81
C PRO A 206 15.15 -8.89 -6.71
N GLU A 207 15.87 -9.08 -7.82
CA GLU A 207 16.16 -8.00 -8.76
C GLU A 207 14.89 -7.45 -9.43
N GLY A 208 13.85 -8.27 -9.62
CA GLY A 208 12.57 -7.81 -10.16
C GLY A 208 11.93 -6.72 -9.30
N LEU A 209 11.85 -6.94 -7.99
CA LEU A 209 11.34 -5.94 -7.05
C LEU A 209 12.30 -4.74 -6.92
N ALA A 210 13.61 -4.99 -6.89
CA ALA A 210 14.60 -3.91 -6.77
C ALA A 210 14.55 -2.93 -7.96
N SER A 211 14.52 -3.45 -9.20
CA SER A 211 14.37 -2.67 -10.43
C SER A 211 13.02 -1.91 -10.46
N ALA A 212 11.94 -2.58 -10.05
CA ALA A 212 10.62 -1.95 -9.96
C ALA A 212 10.63 -0.74 -9.00
N LEU A 213 11.21 -0.91 -7.80
CA LEU A 213 11.31 0.16 -6.80
C LEU A 213 12.14 1.35 -7.30
N GLU A 214 13.22 1.11 -8.04
CA GLU A 214 14.00 2.19 -8.66
C GLU A 214 13.19 2.97 -9.70
N LYS A 215 12.44 2.28 -10.56
CA LYS A 215 11.55 2.92 -11.54
C LYS A 215 10.47 3.75 -10.84
N ILE A 216 9.81 3.18 -9.82
CA ILE A 216 8.79 3.87 -9.04
C ILE A 216 9.37 5.12 -8.37
N ALA A 217 10.57 5.02 -7.77
CA ALA A 217 11.25 6.15 -7.14
C ALA A 217 11.70 7.25 -8.12
N ALA A 218 12.03 6.87 -9.36
CA ALA A 218 12.41 7.79 -10.43
C ALA A 218 11.19 8.51 -11.06
N SER A 219 9.99 7.95 -10.90
CA SER A 219 8.77 8.55 -11.44
C SER A 219 8.38 9.81 -10.69
N ALA A 220 8.51 10.94 -11.37
CA ALA A 220 8.08 12.24 -10.88
C ALA A 220 6.65 12.61 -11.32
N GLU A 221 5.91 11.67 -11.91
CA GLU A 221 4.53 11.90 -12.35
C GLU A 221 3.65 12.16 -11.12
N GLY A 222 3.35 13.45 -10.92
CA GLY A 222 2.50 13.94 -9.86
C GLY A 222 1.14 13.30 -9.94
N LEU A 223 0.72 12.73 -8.81
CA LEU A 223 -0.56 12.06 -8.68
C LEU A 223 -1.70 13.03 -8.96
N ARG A 224 -2.43 12.78 -10.06
CA ARG A 224 -3.63 13.55 -10.40
C ARG A 224 -4.76 13.35 -9.37
N SER A 225 -4.72 12.25 -8.61
CA SER A 225 -5.81 11.80 -7.72
C SER A 225 -5.41 11.53 -6.26
N ALA A 226 -4.20 11.90 -5.82
CA ALA A 226 -3.78 11.60 -4.45
C ALA A 226 -4.51 12.47 -3.42
N ASN A 227 -5.39 11.84 -2.64
CA ASN A 227 -5.99 12.42 -1.45
C ASN A 227 -5.11 12.11 -0.23
N LYS A 228 -5.03 13.01 0.75
CA LYS A 228 -4.31 12.77 2.01
C LYS A 228 -4.82 11.51 2.73
N ALA A 229 -6.10 11.20 2.56
CA ALA A 229 -6.72 9.99 3.11
C ALA A 229 -6.22 8.68 2.48
N THR A 230 -5.83 8.70 1.20
CA THR A 230 -5.33 7.52 0.48
C THR A 230 -3.80 7.46 0.42
N ALA A 231 -3.11 8.46 0.96
CA ALA A 231 -1.64 8.54 0.99
C ALA A 231 -0.94 7.28 1.51
N PRO A 232 -1.44 6.59 2.57
CA PRO A 232 -0.82 5.36 3.06
C PRO A 232 -0.90 4.16 2.12
N MET A 233 -1.75 4.22 1.07
CA MET A 233 -1.92 3.15 0.07
C MET A 233 -0.95 3.27 -1.11
N TYR A 234 -0.04 4.25 -1.07
CA TYR A 234 0.92 4.44 -2.15
C TYR A 234 2.28 3.87 -1.77
N ILE A 235 2.86 3.09 -2.68
CA ILE A 235 4.23 2.57 -2.58
C ILE A 235 5.23 3.71 -2.35
N CYS A 236 4.97 4.88 -2.96
CA CYS A 236 5.70 6.12 -2.74
C CYS A 236 4.77 7.22 -2.22
N ASN A 237 5.17 7.90 -1.14
CA ASN A 237 4.39 9.00 -0.58
C ASN A 237 4.06 10.07 -1.66
N PRO A 238 2.78 10.30 -1.98
CA PRO A 238 2.35 11.25 -3.01
C PRO A 238 2.79 12.69 -2.78
N PHE A 239 2.89 13.05 -1.50
CA PHE A 239 3.11 14.42 -1.04
C PHE A 239 4.58 14.70 -0.76
N ARG A 240 5.46 13.78 -1.17
CA ARG A 240 6.91 13.95 -1.04
C ARG A 240 7.35 15.15 -1.88
N LYS A 241 7.76 16.23 -1.20
CA LYS A 241 8.37 17.39 -1.87
C LYS A 241 9.71 16.96 -2.47
N LYS A 242 9.95 17.37 -3.73
CA LYS A 242 11.22 17.14 -4.43
C LYS A 242 12.37 17.72 -3.57
N GLY A 243 13.24 16.85 -3.04
CA GLY A 243 14.37 17.23 -2.19
C GLY A 243 14.26 16.91 -0.69
N MET A 244 13.14 16.35 -0.19
CA MET A 244 13.10 15.81 1.17
C MET A 244 13.88 14.49 1.26
N ALA A 245 14.71 14.35 2.30
CA ALA A 245 15.56 13.18 2.49
C ALA A 245 14.71 11.91 2.66
N ALA A 246 15.16 10.79 2.09
CA ALA A 246 14.47 9.49 2.20
C ALA A 246 14.45 8.93 3.64
N SER A 247 15.11 9.61 4.60
CA SER A 247 15.37 9.16 5.97
C SER A 247 14.50 9.83 7.04
N ASP A 248 13.36 10.42 6.68
CA ASP A 248 12.49 11.07 7.64
C ASP A 248 12.01 10.08 8.71
N LEU A 249 12.27 10.39 9.98
CA LEU A 249 11.86 9.59 11.14
C LEU A 249 10.33 9.36 11.18
N THR A 250 9.58 10.24 10.50
CA THR A 250 8.12 10.24 10.34
C THR A 250 7.62 9.52 9.08
N SER A 251 8.51 8.94 8.26
CA SER A 251 8.12 8.18 7.09
C SER A 251 7.49 6.84 7.48
N THR A 252 6.33 6.54 6.90
CA THR A 252 5.60 5.26 7.06
C THR A 252 6.29 4.12 6.31
N HIS A 253 7.10 4.44 5.29
CA HIS A 253 7.87 3.47 4.51
C HIS A 253 9.37 3.68 4.75
N PRO A 254 10.17 2.60 4.74
CA PRO A 254 11.62 2.73 4.80
C PRO A 254 12.16 3.37 3.50
N PRO A 255 13.37 3.94 3.55
CA PRO A 255 14.01 4.51 2.36
C PRO A 255 14.09 3.49 1.23
N ILE A 256 13.61 3.84 0.03
CA ILE A 256 13.62 2.92 -1.12
C ILE A 256 15.04 2.47 -1.47
N SER A 257 16.01 3.37 -1.40
CA SER A 257 17.42 3.05 -1.64
C SER A 257 17.95 1.98 -0.68
N GLU A 258 17.46 1.95 0.56
CA GLU A 258 17.82 0.92 1.54
C GLU A 258 17.19 -0.43 1.18
N ARG A 259 15.90 -0.46 0.82
CA ARG A 259 15.20 -1.66 0.34
C ARG A 259 15.90 -2.27 -0.89
N VAL A 260 16.22 -1.44 -1.87
CA VAL A 260 16.92 -1.85 -3.11
C VAL A 260 18.29 -2.44 -2.80
N ARG A 261 19.08 -1.81 -1.91
CA ARG A 261 20.38 -2.36 -1.50
C ARG A 261 20.25 -3.73 -0.84
N ILE A 262 19.25 -3.91 0.04
CA ILE A 262 19.03 -5.20 0.72
C ILE A 262 18.67 -6.29 -0.29
N LEU A 263 17.72 -6.01 -1.20
CA LEU A 263 17.30 -6.96 -2.23
C LEU A 263 18.46 -7.38 -3.14
N ARG A 264 19.31 -6.43 -3.55
CA ARG A 264 20.48 -6.71 -4.40
C ARG A 264 21.63 -7.42 -3.68
N ALA A 265 21.71 -7.28 -2.36
CA ALA A 265 22.68 -8.00 -1.54
C ALA A 265 22.27 -9.46 -1.26
N MET A 266 21.06 -9.88 -1.66
CA MET A 266 20.60 -11.26 -1.48
C MET A 266 21.38 -12.22 -2.39
N ALA A 267 21.97 -13.24 -1.80
CA ALA A 267 22.66 -14.32 -2.51
C ALA A 267 21.75 -15.54 -2.82
N GLY A 268 20.51 -15.55 -2.32
CA GLY A 268 19.60 -16.68 -2.38
C GLY A 268 18.14 -16.23 -2.21
N GLY A 269 17.19 -17.11 -2.54
CA GLY A 269 15.76 -16.80 -2.51
C GLY A 269 15.07 -17.16 -1.20
N SER A 270 15.75 -17.10 -0.05
CA SER A 270 15.19 -17.51 1.26
C SER A 270 15.10 -16.36 2.26
N PHE A 271 14.28 -16.53 3.30
CA PHE A 271 14.24 -15.59 4.43
C PHE A 271 15.58 -15.47 5.16
N ALA A 272 16.38 -16.55 5.19
CA ALA A 272 17.72 -16.50 5.76
C ALA A 272 18.63 -15.55 4.98
N ASP A 273 18.57 -15.61 3.65
CA ASP A 273 19.38 -14.77 2.76
C ASP A 273 18.99 -13.30 2.90
N TYR A 274 17.68 -13.00 2.92
CA TYR A 274 17.19 -11.64 3.17
C TYR A 274 17.64 -11.14 4.55
N ASN A 275 17.54 -11.97 5.58
CA ASN A 275 17.90 -11.57 6.94
C ASN A 275 19.40 -11.26 7.08
N ARG A 276 20.27 -11.99 6.36
CA ARG A 276 21.71 -11.69 6.28
C ARG A 276 21.97 -10.38 5.53
N ALA A 277 21.36 -10.21 4.34
CA ALA A 277 21.48 -8.99 3.55
C ALA A 277 20.99 -7.75 4.34
N TYR A 278 19.89 -7.89 5.09
CA TYR A 278 19.36 -6.84 5.96
C TYR A 278 20.36 -6.44 7.05
N ALA A 279 20.94 -7.43 7.76
CA ALA A 279 21.91 -7.20 8.82
C ALA A 279 23.18 -6.53 8.29
N GLU A 280 23.66 -6.95 7.12
CA GLU A 280 24.82 -6.38 6.44
C GLU A 280 24.60 -4.91 6.07
N VAL A 281 23.50 -4.60 5.37
CA VAL A 281 23.21 -3.22 4.91
C VAL A 281 22.95 -2.27 6.08
N ARG A 282 22.33 -2.75 7.17
CA ARG A 282 22.05 -1.93 8.37
C ARG A 282 23.22 -1.84 9.34
N GLY A 283 24.27 -2.65 9.17
CA GLY A 283 25.31 -2.82 10.19
C GLY A 283 24.76 -3.32 11.55
N SER A 284 23.64 -4.04 11.54
CA SER A 284 22.96 -4.49 12.75
C SER A 284 23.44 -5.88 13.17
N ARG A 285 23.62 -6.11 14.48
CA ARG A 285 23.87 -7.46 15.03
C ARG A 285 22.61 -8.34 15.03
N SER A 286 21.43 -7.73 14.95
CA SER A 286 20.15 -8.43 14.88
C SER A 286 19.55 -8.34 13.49
N GLY A 287 19.09 -9.47 13.00
CA GLY A 287 18.28 -9.54 11.78
C GLY A 287 16.85 -9.04 12.00
N LEU A 288 16.16 -8.80 10.90
CA LEU A 288 14.75 -8.41 10.86
C LEU A 288 13.83 -9.47 11.49
N MET A 289 14.12 -10.76 11.25
CA MET A 289 13.26 -11.89 11.60
C MET A 289 13.84 -12.75 12.73
N SER A 290 12.96 -13.43 13.46
CA SER A 290 13.36 -14.37 14.52
C SER A 290 14.02 -15.63 13.92
N ALA A 291 14.85 -16.31 14.70
CA ALA A 291 15.47 -17.57 14.27
C ALA A 291 14.42 -18.63 13.87
N ALA A 292 13.28 -18.69 14.57
CA ALA A 292 12.19 -19.60 14.24
C ALA A 292 11.58 -19.29 12.85
N THR A 293 11.35 -18.01 12.54
CA THR A 293 10.84 -17.56 11.23
C THR A 293 11.82 -17.85 10.09
N VAL A 294 13.12 -17.73 10.36
CA VAL A 294 14.16 -18.07 9.39
C VAL A 294 14.23 -19.58 9.15
N ALA A 295 14.00 -20.39 10.19
CA ALA A 295 14.03 -21.85 10.12
C ALA A 295 12.80 -22.48 9.43
N THR A 296 11.66 -21.77 9.37
CA THR A 296 10.40 -22.30 8.81
C THR A 296 10.40 -22.56 7.31
N VAL A 297 11.40 -22.08 6.55
CA VAL A 297 11.50 -22.35 5.10
C VAL A 297 12.69 -23.27 4.84
N VAL A 298 12.39 -24.56 4.71
CA VAL A 298 13.38 -25.60 4.42
C VAL A 298 13.87 -25.47 2.98
N GLY A 299 15.18 -25.24 2.83
CA GLY A 299 15.91 -25.35 1.56
C GLY A 299 16.43 -24.02 1.03
N ALA A 300 17.76 -23.93 0.88
CA ALA A 300 18.39 -22.91 0.05
C ALA A 300 17.96 -23.16 -1.41
N VAL A 301 16.92 -22.47 -1.86
CA VAL A 301 16.48 -22.53 -3.25
C VAL A 301 17.30 -21.50 -4.02
N PRO A 302 17.99 -21.91 -5.11
CA PRO A 302 18.78 -20.99 -5.90
C PRO A 302 17.90 -19.90 -6.49
N LEU A 303 18.47 -18.70 -6.64
CA LEU A 303 17.80 -17.59 -7.33
C LEU A 303 17.61 -17.92 -8.80
N ARG A 304 16.51 -17.42 -9.38
CA ARG A 304 16.37 -17.35 -10.84
C ARG A 304 17.51 -16.50 -11.38
N SER A 305 18.16 -16.94 -12.46
CA SER A 305 19.30 -16.20 -13.02
C SER A 305 18.90 -14.79 -13.44
N SER A 306 19.70 -13.79 -13.09
CA SER A 306 19.53 -12.40 -13.53
C SER A 306 19.85 -12.17 -15.00
N LYS A 307 20.39 -13.19 -15.69
CA LYS A 307 20.51 -13.14 -17.15
C LYS A 307 19.13 -13.44 -17.75
N PRO A 308 18.65 -12.60 -18.69
CA PRO A 308 17.43 -12.91 -19.41
C PRO A 308 17.66 -14.23 -20.14
N GLU A 309 17.01 -15.28 -19.67
CA GLU A 309 16.84 -16.49 -20.45
C GLU A 309 16.19 -16.07 -21.77
N LYS A 310 16.64 -16.62 -22.90
CA LYS A 310 16.10 -16.30 -24.24
C LYS A 310 14.68 -16.84 -24.36
N VAL A 311 13.76 -16.26 -23.60
CA VAL A 311 12.31 -16.44 -23.69
C VAL A 311 11.82 -15.42 -24.71
N ALA A 312 10.78 -15.78 -25.47
CA ALA A 312 10.14 -14.94 -26.49
C ALA A 312 10.16 -13.47 -26.09
N MET A 313 10.70 -12.63 -26.98
CA MET A 313 10.97 -11.20 -26.79
C MET A 313 9.86 -10.57 -25.93
N GLU A 314 10.19 -10.26 -24.66
CA GLU A 314 9.22 -9.61 -23.78
C GLU A 314 8.64 -8.39 -24.52
N PRO A 315 7.31 -8.20 -24.50
CA PRO A 315 6.69 -7.11 -25.22
C PRO A 315 7.35 -5.80 -24.79
N ASP A 316 7.81 -5.03 -25.78
CA ASP A 316 8.48 -3.76 -25.55
C ASP A 316 7.55 -2.77 -24.81
N GLU A 317 8.12 -1.69 -24.30
CA GLU A 317 7.33 -0.69 -23.55
C GLU A 317 6.15 -0.15 -24.37
N VAL A 318 6.32 -0.02 -25.68
CA VAL A 318 5.26 0.42 -26.60
C VAL A 318 4.12 -0.59 -26.67
N HIS A 319 4.43 -1.89 -26.74
CA HIS A 319 3.44 -2.95 -26.75
C HIS A 319 2.69 -3.02 -25.43
N ARG A 320 3.38 -2.88 -24.28
CA ARG A 320 2.74 -2.80 -22.97
C ARG A 320 1.83 -1.58 -22.87
N ALA A 321 2.30 -0.42 -23.34
CA ALA A 321 1.49 0.80 -23.39
C ALA A 321 0.21 0.62 -24.23
N ARG A 322 0.31 -0.08 -25.36
CA ARG A 322 -0.83 -0.42 -26.22
C ARG A 322 -1.78 -1.44 -25.59
N GLU A 323 -1.25 -2.46 -24.91
CA GLU A 323 -2.02 -3.47 -24.16
C GLU A 323 -2.82 -2.76 -23.08
N THR A 324 -2.16 -2.04 -22.17
CA THR A 324 -2.82 -1.30 -21.08
C THR A 324 -3.86 -0.32 -21.62
N SER A 325 -3.51 0.48 -22.65
CA SER A 325 -4.45 1.40 -23.26
C SER A 325 -5.71 0.69 -23.77
N SER A 326 -5.57 -0.44 -24.46
CA SER A 326 -6.69 -1.22 -24.97
C SER A 326 -7.61 -1.70 -23.84
N VAL A 327 -7.05 -2.15 -22.72
CA VAL A 327 -7.83 -2.52 -21.54
C VAL A 327 -8.57 -1.31 -20.97
N MET A 328 -7.92 -0.14 -20.86
CA MET A 328 -8.58 1.07 -20.36
C MET A 328 -9.76 1.47 -21.24
N TRP A 329 -9.65 1.35 -22.57
CA TRP A 329 -10.76 1.63 -23.47
C TRP A 329 -11.93 0.68 -23.24
N ASN A 330 -11.66 -0.62 -23.11
CA ASN A 330 -12.70 -1.62 -22.83
C ASN A 330 -13.39 -1.35 -21.48
N LEU A 331 -12.63 -0.98 -20.45
CA LEU A 331 -13.14 -0.64 -19.10
C LEU A 331 -13.96 0.67 -19.05
N HIS A 332 -13.88 1.50 -20.09
CA HIS A 332 -14.66 2.73 -20.27
C HIS A 332 -15.74 2.58 -21.36
N ASP A 333 -16.11 1.35 -21.72
CA ASP A 333 -17.15 1.01 -22.69
C ASP A 333 -16.93 1.61 -24.10
N TYR A 334 -15.66 1.78 -24.51
CA TYR A 334 -15.35 2.17 -25.88
C TYR A 334 -15.55 1.00 -26.83
N LYS A 335 -16.18 1.26 -27.98
CA LYS A 335 -16.25 0.28 -29.07
C LYS A 335 -14.99 0.35 -29.91
N THR A 336 -14.36 -0.80 -30.14
CA THR A 336 -13.22 -0.94 -31.06
C THR A 336 -13.68 -1.52 -32.39
N ILE A 337 -13.43 -0.81 -33.49
CA ILE A 337 -13.69 -1.29 -34.85
C ILE A 337 -12.36 -1.46 -35.57
N ALA A 338 -12.05 -2.69 -36.00
CA ALA A 338 -10.90 -2.95 -36.86
C ALA A 338 -11.23 -2.52 -38.30
N CYS A 339 -10.42 -1.62 -38.86
CA CYS A 339 -10.46 -1.29 -40.27
C CYS A 339 -9.50 -2.18 -41.05
N ASP A 340 -9.87 -2.58 -42.27
CA ASP A 340 -9.04 -3.44 -43.14
C ASP A 340 -7.67 -2.84 -43.48
N CYS A 341 -7.50 -1.52 -43.32
CA CYS A 341 -6.19 -0.87 -43.47
C CYS A 341 -5.24 -1.10 -42.27
N GLY A 342 -5.65 -1.90 -41.28
CA GLY A 342 -4.89 -2.19 -40.06
C GLY A 342 -5.09 -1.16 -38.93
N THR A 343 -5.86 -0.09 -39.16
CA THR A 343 -6.17 0.90 -38.12
C THR A 343 -7.32 0.41 -37.24
N VAL A 344 -7.14 0.45 -35.91
CA VAL A 344 -8.22 0.20 -34.95
C VAL A 344 -8.85 1.52 -34.56
N LEU A 345 -10.10 1.72 -34.95
CA LEU A 345 -10.91 2.89 -34.58
C LEU A 345 -11.50 2.67 -33.20
N ARG A 346 -11.43 3.69 -32.34
CA ARG A 346 -11.95 3.65 -30.98
C ARG A 346 -13.06 4.69 -30.85
N ILE A 347 -14.24 4.24 -30.46
CA ILE A 347 -15.44 5.06 -30.45
C ILE A 347 -15.94 5.21 -29.01
N PRO A 348 -16.08 6.45 -28.51
CA PRO A 348 -16.58 6.67 -27.16
C PRO A 348 -18.05 6.28 -27.04
N PRO A 349 -18.52 5.88 -25.85
CA PRO A 349 -19.90 5.47 -25.63
C PRO A 349 -20.93 6.58 -25.95
N HIS A 350 -20.53 7.84 -25.85
CA HIS A 350 -21.37 9.00 -26.16
C HIS A 350 -21.29 9.48 -27.62
N PHE A 351 -20.70 8.69 -28.52
CA PHE A 351 -20.59 9.06 -29.93
C PHE A 351 -21.97 9.06 -30.60
N LYS A 352 -22.37 10.21 -31.15
CA LYS A 352 -23.73 10.42 -31.68
C LYS A 352 -23.92 10.00 -33.14
N SER A 353 -22.84 9.88 -33.91
CA SER A 353 -22.95 9.57 -35.34
C SER A 353 -23.06 8.05 -35.55
N PRO A 354 -23.95 7.56 -36.42
CA PRO A 354 -24.08 6.13 -36.73
C PRO A 354 -22.90 5.61 -37.55
N THR A 355 -22.06 6.50 -38.08
CA THR A 355 -20.89 6.15 -38.87
C THR A 355 -19.64 6.92 -38.44
N VAL A 356 -18.48 6.26 -38.56
CA VAL A 356 -17.17 6.85 -38.32
C VAL A 356 -16.28 6.64 -39.54
N LYS A 357 -15.57 7.69 -39.97
CA LYS A 357 -14.64 7.62 -41.09
C LYS A 357 -13.22 7.32 -40.58
N CYS A 358 -12.57 6.32 -41.16
CA CYS A 358 -11.18 6.01 -40.85
C CYS A 358 -10.26 7.15 -41.32
N PRO A 359 -9.40 7.72 -40.46
CA PRO A 359 -8.51 8.82 -40.84
C PRO A 359 -7.38 8.36 -41.77
N HIS A 360 -7.05 7.07 -41.79
CA HIS A 360 -5.95 6.53 -42.60
C HIS A 360 -6.35 6.20 -44.04
N CYS A 361 -7.46 5.47 -44.23
CA CYS A 361 -7.90 5.01 -45.55
C CYS A 361 -9.20 5.67 -46.05
N GLY A 362 -9.86 6.48 -45.21
CA GLY A 362 -11.10 7.16 -45.56
C GLY A 362 -12.36 6.29 -45.63
N ARG A 363 -12.28 4.97 -45.35
CA ARG A 363 -13.46 4.09 -45.29
C ARG A 363 -14.41 4.47 -44.16
N VAL A 364 -15.69 4.29 -44.40
CA VAL A 364 -16.75 4.58 -43.42
C VAL A 364 -17.18 3.27 -42.78
N HIS A 365 -17.21 3.24 -41.45
CA HIS A 365 -17.63 2.11 -40.64
C HIS A 365 -18.89 2.46 -39.86
N SER A 366 -19.80 1.49 -39.69
CA SER A 366 -20.97 1.62 -38.81
C SER A 366 -20.57 1.42 -37.35
N VAL A 367 -21.11 2.25 -36.46
CA VAL A 367 -20.79 2.32 -35.01
C VAL A 367 -21.62 1.40 -34.14
#